data_AF-A0A1H6RDV8-F1
#
_entry.id   AF-A0A1H6RDV8-F1
#
_cell.length_a   1.000
_cell.length_b   1.000
_cell.length_c   1.000
_cell.angle_alpha   90.00
_cell.angle_beta   90.00
_cell.angle_gamma   90.00
#
_symmetry.space_group_name_H-M   'P 1'
#
loop_
_entity.id
_entity.type
_entity.pdbx_description
1 polymer ?
#
loop_
_entity_poly.entity_id
_entity_poly.type
_entity_poly.pdbx_seq_one_letter_code
_entity_poly.pdbx_strand_id
1 'polypeptide(L)' 'MERSTQLLLTGIIAFLGAVGLFALTIYPFQYGLGESLLIVGGLTGALLFQTVLDDTSF' A
#
# COMPACT_ATOMS: atom_id res chain seq x y z
N MET A 1 1.90 18.80 1.49
CA MET A 1 2.02 18.53 0.02
C MET A 1 0.86 19.19 -0.74
N GLU A 2 0.88 19.36 -2.07
CA GLU A 2 -0.35 19.74 -2.79
C GLU A 2 -1.40 18.64 -2.66
N ARG A 3 -2.65 19.01 -2.36
CA ARG A 3 -3.73 18.05 -2.05
C ARG A 3 -4.06 17.11 -3.21
N SER A 4 -3.92 17.59 -4.45
CA SER A 4 -4.05 16.77 -5.67
C SER A 4 -2.98 15.68 -5.74
N THR A 5 -1.74 16.04 -5.46
CA THR A 5 -0.58 15.12 -5.46
C THR A 5 -0.71 14.07 -4.35
N GLN A 6 -1.19 14.47 -3.17
CA GLN A 6 -1.45 13.55 -2.06
C GLN A 6 -2.52 12.51 -2.40
N LEU A 7 -3.63 12.94 -3.02
CA LEU A 7 -4.70 12.04 -3.44
C LEU A 7 -4.22 11.06 -4.51
N LEU A 8 -3.41 11.54 -5.47
CA LEU A 8 -2.82 10.71 -6.50
C LEU A 8 -1.88 9.65 -5.89
N LEU A 9 -0.96 10.05 -5.02
CA LEU A 9 -0.02 9.14 -4.36
C LEU A 9 -0.74 8.11 -3.48
N THR A 10 -1.70 8.54 -2.68
CA THR A 10 -2.54 7.66 -1.86
C THR A 10 -3.26 6.62 -2.74
N GLY A 11 -3.83 7.05 -3.86
CA GLY A 11 -4.49 6.15 -4.82
C GLY A 11 -3.53 5.14 -5.45
N ILE A 12 -2.33 5.58 -5.84
CA ILE A 12 -1.29 4.70 -6.40
C ILE A 12 -0.84 3.67 -5.37
N ILE A 13 -0.58 4.09 -4.13
CA ILE A 13 -0.16 3.19 -3.05
C ILE A 13 -1.24 2.13 -2.78
N ALA A 14 -2.50 2.55 -2.67
CA ALA A 14 -3.61 1.62 -2.46
C ALA A 14 -3.77 0.63 -3.64
N PHE A 15 -3.64 1.11 -4.87
CA PHE A 15 -3.71 0.27 -6.06
C PHE A 15 -2.57 -0.75 -6.11
N LEU A 16 -1.33 -0.32 -5.86
CA LEU A 16 -0.17 -1.22 -5.80
C LEU A 16 -0.32 -2.24 -4.66
N GLY A 17 -0.87 -1.84 -3.52
CA GLY A 17 -1.23 -2.76 -2.45
C GLY A 17 -2.22 -3.83 -2.91
N ALA A 18 -3.31 -3.44 -3.58
CA ALA A 18 -4.29 -4.40 -4.11
C ALA A 18 -3.65 -5.36 -5.14
N VAL A 19 -2.83 -4.84 -6.05
CA VAL A 19 -2.11 -5.64 -7.06
C VAL A 19 -1.11 -6.59 -6.38
N GLY A 20 -0.36 -6.13 -5.38
CA GLY A 20 0.59 -6.93 -4.64
C GLY A 20 -0.09 -8.06 -3.86
N LEU A 21 -1.23 -7.77 -3.23
CA LEU A 21 -2.02 -8.79 -2.52
C LEU A 21 -2.50 -9.86 -3.50
N PHE A 22 -3.05 -9.44 -4.63
CA PHE A 22 -3.48 -10.36 -5.68
C PHE A 22 -2.31 -11.20 -6.20
N ALA A 23 -1.18 -10.57 -6.51
CA ALA A 23 0.02 -11.24 -7.01
C ALA A 23 0.55 -12.32 -6.06
N LEU A 24 0.54 -12.09 -4.75
CA LEU A 24 0.98 -13.09 -3.76
C LEU A 24 0.01 -14.26 -3.63
N THR A 25 -1.28 -14.04 -3.86
CA THR A 25 -2.31 -15.09 -3.78
C THR A 25 -2.38 -15.99 -5.01
N ILE A 26 -1.78 -15.58 -6.13
CA ILE A 26 -1.77 -16.35 -7.39
C ILE A 26 -0.41 -17.04 -7.63
N TYR A 27 -0.36 -17.96 -8.60
CA TYR A 27 0.87 -18.63 -9.01
C TYR A 27 1.91 -17.59 -9.53
N PRO A 28 3.20 -17.70 -9.18
CA PRO A 28 3.88 -18.83 -8.53
C PRO A 28 3.97 -18.75 -7.00
N PHE A 29 3.52 -17.66 -6.39
CA PHE A 29 3.77 -17.39 -4.98
C PHE A 29 2.84 -18.20 -4.07
N GLN A 30 1.53 -18.23 -4.38
CA GLN A 30 0.51 -19.01 -3.66
C GLN A 30 0.55 -18.86 -2.12
N TYR A 31 0.84 -17.67 -1.62
CA TYR A 31 0.86 -17.40 -0.19
C TYR A 31 -0.55 -17.49 0.38
N GLY A 32 -0.65 -17.84 1.67
CA GLY A 32 -1.91 -17.76 2.38
C GLY A 32 -2.43 -16.32 2.41
N LEU A 33 -3.76 -16.15 2.44
CA LEU A 33 -4.35 -14.82 2.55
C LEU A 33 -3.83 -14.05 3.77
N GLY A 34 -3.65 -14.72 4.91
CA GLY A 34 -3.11 -14.10 6.13
C GLY A 34 -1.68 -13.57 5.95
N GLU A 35 -0.78 -14.38 5.37
CA GLU A 35 0.61 -14.00 5.14
C GLU A 35 0.72 -12.87 4.11
N SER A 36 -0.03 -12.98 3.01
CA SER A 36 -0.09 -11.97 1.95
C SER A 36 -0.59 -10.64 2.51
N LEU A 37 -1.60 -10.67 3.37
CA LEU A 37 -2.20 -9.49 3.98
C LEU A 37 -1.30 -8.87 5.04
N LEU A 38 -0.52 -9.67 5.79
CA LEU A 38 0.50 -9.14 6.69
C LEU A 38 1.62 -8.41 5.92
N ILE A 39 2.15 -9.03 4.86
CA ILE A 39 3.24 -8.45 4.07
C ILE A 39 2.75 -7.19 3.35
N VAL A 40 1.69 -7.33 2.54
CA VAL A 40 1.21 -6.26 1.68
C VAL A 40 0.47 -5.20 2.48
N GLY A 41 -0.33 -5.59 3.46
CA GLY A 41 -1.01 -4.65 4.36
C GLY A 41 -0.02 -3.88 5.21
N GLY A 42 1.04 -4.52 5.72
CA GLY A 42 2.11 -3.85 6.45
C GLY A 42 2.85 -2.82 5.60
N LEU A 43 3.27 -3.19 4.38
CA LEU A 43 3.96 -2.29 3.46
C LEU A 43 3.05 -1.13 2.99
N THR A 44 1.83 -1.46 2.54
CA THR A 44 0.87 -0.46 2.06
C THR A 44 0.48 0.48 3.20
N GLY A 45 0.21 -0.04 4.39
CA GLY A 45 -0.12 0.74 5.57
C GLY A 45 1.02 1.67 5.99
N ALA A 46 2.27 1.20 5.98
CA ALA A 46 3.44 2.02 6.29
C ALA A 46 3.63 3.16 5.28
N LEU A 47 3.44 2.89 3.98
CA LEU A 47 3.51 3.91 2.93
C LEU A 47 2.40 4.95 3.08
N LEU A 48 1.15 4.51 3.29
CA LEU A 48 0.03 5.40 3.54
C LEU A 48 0.26 6.26 4.79
N PHE A 49 0.81 5.67 5.86
CA PHE A 49 1.16 6.38 7.07
C PHE A 49 2.25 7.44 6.84
N GLN A 50 3.31 7.13 6.08
CA GLN A 50 4.30 8.13 5.65
C GLN A 50 3.66 9.27 4.86
N THR A 51 2.76 8.94 3.93
CA THR A 51 2.07 9.95 3.11
C THR A 51 1.27 10.95 3.97
N VAL A 52 0.78 10.51 5.14
CA VAL A 52 0.10 11.37 6.12
C VAL A 52 1.10 12.15 6.98
N LEU A 53 2.20 11.52 7.40
CA LEU A 53 3.26 12.19 8.17
C LEU A 53 3.92 13.32 7.38
N ASP A 54 4.20 13.11 6.09
CA ASP A 54 4.77 14.11 5.20
C ASP A 54 3.85 15.32 4.99
N ASP A 55 2.55 15.16 5.27
CA ASP A 55 1.59 16.26 5.22
C ASP A 55 1.48 17.01 6.56
N THR A 56 1.98 16.43 7.65
CA THR A 56 1.97 17.00 9.00
C THR A 56 3.31 17.57 9.46
N SER A 57 4.41 17.32 8.73
CA SER A 57 5.70 17.95 9.01
C SER A 57 5.67 19.44 8.67
N PHE A 58 5.60 20.26 9.72
CA PHE A 58 5.78 21.72 9.71
C PHE A 58 7.23 22.14 9.46
#